data_AF-A0A969CAF9-F1
#
_entry.id   AF-A0A969CAF9-F1
#
_cell.length_a   1.000
_cell.length_b   1.000
_cell.length_c   1.000
_cell.angle_alpha   90.00
_cell.angle_beta   90.00
_cell.angle_gamma   90.00
#
_symmetry.space_group_name_H-M   'P 1'
#
loop_
_entity.id
_entity.type
_entity.pdbx_description
1 polymer ?
#
loop_
_entity_poly.entity_id
_entity_poly.type
_entity_poly.pdbx_seq_one_letter_code
_entity_poly.pdbx_strand_id
1 'polypeptide(L)'
;MANLKTIRDRIKSVKNTKKITEAMRLVAAAKVRRAQEQVTATRPFADRLAEVLYGLAERLQFENLDLPLLKKREVRTVGLLVISGDRGLCGGYNGNIIRYAENRAKEIKAEGLNYKFV
;
A
#
# COMPACT_ATOMS: atom_id res chain seq x y z
N MET A 1 32.40 -18.87 -31.03
CA MET A 1 33.44 -18.58 -30.00
C MET A 1 33.21 -17.19 -29.43
N ALA A 2 33.35 -17.02 -28.12
CA ALA A 2 33.35 -15.69 -27.52
C ALA A 2 34.50 -14.86 -28.11
N ASN A 3 34.17 -13.87 -28.93
CA ASN A 3 35.14 -12.93 -29.50
C ASN A 3 35.30 -11.76 -28.51
N LEU A 4 36.51 -11.21 -28.40
CA LEU A 4 36.80 -9.98 -27.63
C LEU A 4 35.79 -8.85 -27.91
N LYS A 5 35.27 -8.76 -29.15
CA LYS A 5 34.19 -7.84 -29.51
C LYS A 5 32.92 -8.08 -28.68
N THR A 6 32.46 -9.32 -28.60
CA THR A 6 31.26 -9.72 -27.85
C THR A 6 31.40 -9.41 -26.35
N ILE A 7 32.59 -9.63 -25.77
CA ILE A 7 32.87 -9.30 -24.37
C ILE A 7 32.79 -7.77 -24.17
N ARG A 8 33.41 -6.99 -25.07
CA ARG A 8 33.38 -5.52 -25.02
C ARG A 8 31.95 -4.97 -25.14
N ASP A 9 31.14 -5.54 -26.01
CA ASP A 9 29.74 -5.13 -26.19
C ASP A 9 28.88 -5.46 -24.96
N ARG A 10 29.11 -6.62 -24.32
CA ARG A 10 28.44 -6.97 -23.05
C ARG A 10 28.85 -6.02 -21.91
N ILE A 11 30.12 -5.64 -21.83
CA ILE A 11 30.59 -4.63 -20.85
C ILE A 11 29.87 -3.30 -21.06
N LYS A 12 29.76 -2.83 -22.32
CA LYS A 12 29.02 -1.60 -22.64
C LYS A 12 27.54 -1.70 -22.24
N SER A 13 26.89 -2.81 -22.57
CA SER A 13 25.50 -3.07 -22.20
C SER A 13 25.28 -3.01 -20.68
N VAL A 14 26.08 -3.72 -19.88
CA VAL A 14 25.97 -3.73 -18.42
C VAL A 14 26.27 -2.33 -17.83
N LYS A 15 27.24 -1.60 -18.36
CA LYS A 15 27.50 -0.20 -17.95
C LYS A 15 26.31 0.71 -18.22
N ASN A 16 25.61 0.52 -19.34
CA ASN A 16 24.40 1.27 -19.65
C ASN A 16 23.25 0.91 -18.71
N THR A 17 23.01 -0.38 -18.46
CA THR A 17 22.01 -0.84 -17.48
C THR A 17 22.30 -0.25 -16.09
N LYS A 18 23.57 -0.23 -15.65
CA LYS A 18 23.96 0.40 -14.38
C LYS A 18 23.53 1.87 -14.31
N LYS A 19 23.85 2.67 -15.34
CA LYS A 19 23.46 4.09 -15.41
C LYS A 19 21.94 4.28 -15.37
N ILE A 20 21.18 3.45 -16.09
CA ILE A 20 19.72 3.50 -16.10
C ILE A 20 19.16 3.21 -14.71
N THR A 21 19.62 2.13 -14.06
CA THR A 21 19.15 1.76 -12.71
C THR A 21 19.54 2.81 -11.65
N GLU A 22 20.69 3.46 -11.81
CA GLU A 22 21.13 4.54 -10.92
C GLU A 22 20.23 5.77 -11.06
N ALA A 23 19.90 6.17 -12.28
CA ALA A 23 18.94 7.25 -12.52
C ALA A 23 17.55 6.90 -11.97
N MET A 24 17.06 5.66 -12.20
CA MET A 24 15.79 5.18 -11.65
C MET A 24 15.78 5.23 -10.11
N ARG A 25 16.89 4.87 -9.45
CA ARG A 25 17.03 4.95 -7.99
C ARG A 25 16.89 6.37 -7.48
N LEU A 26 17.53 7.33 -8.13
CA LEU A 26 17.45 8.76 -7.76
C LEU A 26 16.04 9.31 -7.97
N VAL A 27 15.39 8.97 -9.09
CA VAL A 27 13.99 9.36 -9.36
C VAL A 27 13.04 8.75 -8.32
N ALA A 28 13.23 7.47 -7.96
CA ALA A 28 12.43 6.82 -6.93
C ALA A 28 12.61 7.49 -5.56
N ALA A 29 13.85 7.82 -5.17
CA ALA A 29 14.13 8.53 -3.92
C ALA A 29 13.43 9.90 -3.87
N ALA A 30 13.47 10.67 -4.97
CA ALA A 30 12.76 11.95 -5.07
C ALA A 30 11.23 11.78 -4.94
N LYS A 31 10.66 10.74 -5.57
CA LYS A 31 9.22 10.43 -5.45
C LYS A 31 8.82 10.04 -4.02
N VAL A 32 9.63 9.24 -3.34
CA VAL A 32 9.39 8.86 -1.94
C VAL A 32 9.41 10.09 -1.03
N ARG A 33 10.41 10.96 -1.20
CA ARG A 33 10.49 12.22 -0.44
C ARG A 33 9.24 13.09 -0.65
N ARG A 34 8.81 13.28 -1.90
CA ARG A 34 7.59 14.03 -2.21
C ARG A 34 6.35 13.43 -1.57
N ALA A 35 6.21 12.10 -1.60
CA ALA A 35 5.09 11.41 -0.96
C ALA A 35 5.10 11.61 0.58
N GLN A 36 6.28 11.57 1.20
CA GLN A 36 6.43 11.82 2.64
C GLN A 36 6.06 13.27 3.01
N GLU A 37 6.47 14.24 2.19
CA GLU A 37 6.10 15.65 2.38
C GLU A 37 4.58 15.83 2.27
N GLN A 38 3.91 15.17 1.31
CA GLN A 38 2.45 15.19 1.20
C GLN A 38 1.75 14.61 2.43
N VAL A 39 2.21 13.46 2.94
CA VAL A 39 1.65 12.86 4.17
C VAL A 39 1.80 13.80 5.36
N THR A 40 2.97 14.43 5.49
CA THR A 40 3.24 15.37 6.58
C THR A 40 2.33 16.60 6.49
N ALA A 41 2.12 17.12 5.27
CA ALA A 41 1.23 18.26 5.03
C ALA A 41 -0.25 17.93 5.34
N THR A 42 -0.70 16.70 5.13
CA THR A 42 -2.07 16.26 5.45
C THR A 42 -2.29 15.98 6.94
N ARG A 43 -1.21 15.79 7.71
CA ARG A 43 -1.30 15.37 9.13
C ARG A 43 -2.17 16.27 10.00
N PRO A 44 -2.07 17.62 9.94
CA PRO A 44 -2.92 18.48 10.76
C PRO A 44 -4.42 18.29 10.50
N PHE A 45 -4.82 18.02 9.25
CA PHE A 45 -6.21 17.72 8.93
C PHE A 45 -6.66 16.40 9.56
N ALA A 46 -5.85 15.34 9.43
CA ALA A 46 -6.17 14.03 10.00
C ALA A 46 -6.28 14.09 11.54
N ASP A 47 -5.38 14.83 12.20
CA ASP A 47 -5.38 14.99 13.64
C ASP A 47 -6.64 15.74 14.11
N ARG A 48 -7.00 16.86 13.46
CA ARG A 48 -8.23 17.60 13.77
C ARG A 48 -9.50 16.82 13.48
N LEU A 49 -9.52 16.07 12.38
CA LEU A 49 -10.65 15.21 12.06
C LEU A 49 -10.83 14.14 13.14
N ALA A 50 -9.75 13.53 13.60
CA ALA A 50 -9.80 12.56 14.69
C ALA A 50 -10.34 13.21 15.98
N GLU A 51 -9.82 14.37 16.40
CA GLU A 51 -10.31 15.11 17.57
C GLU A 51 -11.83 15.39 17.51
N VAL A 52 -12.32 15.84 16.34
CA VAL A 52 -13.75 16.12 16.14
C VAL A 52 -14.56 14.83 16.23
N LEU A 53 -14.12 13.75 15.59
CA LEU A 53 -14.82 12.46 15.62
C LEU A 53 -14.86 11.85 17.04
N TYR A 54 -13.78 11.97 17.82
CA TYR A 54 -13.75 11.54 19.22
C TYR A 54 -14.70 12.36 20.09
N GLY A 55 -14.63 13.70 20.01
CA GLY A 55 -15.52 14.57 20.78
C GLY A 55 -17.00 14.38 20.40
N LEU A 56 -17.27 14.07 19.13
CA LEU A 56 -18.60 13.71 18.67
C LEU A 56 -19.03 12.35 19.25
N ALA A 57 -18.20 11.31 19.15
CA ALA A 57 -18.52 9.99 19.68
C ALA A 57 -18.80 9.99 21.20
N GLU A 58 -18.07 10.80 21.98
CA GLU A 58 -18.31 10.95 23.44
C GLU A 58 -19.65 11.61 23.76
N ARG A 59 -19.99 12.71 23.07
CA ARG A 59 -21.24 13.45 23.32
C ARG A 59 -22.48 12.66 22.92
N LEU A 60 -22.36 11.84 21.89
CA LEU A 60 -23.45 11.08 21.31
C LEU A 60 -23.74 9.75 22.02
N GLN A 61 -23.00 9.40 23.09
CA GLN A 61 -23.23 8.15 23.86
C GLN A 61 -24.65 8.00 24.41
N PHE A 62 -25.40 9.10 24.53
CA PHE A 62 -26.73 9.14 25.14
C PHE A 62 -27.88 9.38 24.14
N GLU A 63 -27.60 9.48 22.84
CA GLU A 63 -28.62 9.66 21.79
C GLU A 63 -28.71 8.43 20.87
N ASN A 64 -29.94 8.00 20.55
CA ASN A 64 -30.19 6.93 19.57
C ASN A 64 -29.93 7.45 18.15
N LEU A 65 -28.66 7.50 17.75
CA LEU A 65 -28.26 7.95 16.41
C LEU A 65 -28.15 6.78 15.45
N ASP A 66 -28.93 6.86 14.36
CA ASP A 66 -28.83 5.93 13.26
C ASP A 66 -27.65 6.31 12.34
N LEU A 67 -26.43 5.90 12.73
CA LEU A 67 -25.23 6.03 11.91
C LEU A 67 -24.81 4.65 11.39
N PRO A 68 -25.10 4.30 10.12
CA PRO A 68 -24.88 2.94 9.59
C PRO A 68 -23.45 2.42 9.71
N LEU A 69 -22.45 3.30 9.63
CA LEU A 69 -21.03 2.93 9.72
C LEU A 69 -20.56 2.63 11.16
N LEU A 70 -21.30 3.09 12.18
CA LEU A 70 -20.97 2.83 13.59
C LEU A 70 -21.77 1.66 14.18
N LYS A 71 -22.77 1.15 13.46
CA LYS A 71 -23.56 -0.01 13.89
C LYS A 71 -22.70 -1.28 13.90
N LYS A 72 -22.52 -1.86 15.10
CA LYS A 72 -21.98 -3.22 15.25
C LYS A 72 -23.04 -4.21 14.79
N ARG A 73 -22.66 -5.09 13.87
CA ARG A 73 -23.53 -6.14 13.31
C ARG A 73 -22.78 -7.45 13.26
N GLU A 74 -23.53 -8.54 13.17
CA GLU A 74 -22.97 -9.85 12.87
C GLU A 74 -22.18 -9.78 11.54
N VAL A 75 -20.93 -10.22 11.58
CA VAL A 75 -20.05 -10.24 10.42
C VAL A 75 -20.39 -11.48 9.60
N ARG A 76 -20.91 -11.29 8.39
CA ARG A 76 -21.16 -12.38 7.42
C ARG A 76 -20.15 -12.41 6.29
N THR A 77 -19.68 -11.22 5.90
CA THR A 77 -18.71 -11.02 4.82
C THR A 77 -17.74 -9.91 5.21
N VAL A 78 -16.44 -10.17 5.04
CA VAL A 78 -15.35 -9.20 5.27
C VAL A 78 -14.90 -8.62 3.93
N GLY A 79 -14.84 -7.29 3.82
CA GLY A 79 -14.21 -6.60 2.69
C GLY A 79 -12.70 -6.49 2.88
N LEU A 80 -11.93 -6.91 1.88
CA LEU A 80 -10.48 -6.80 1.85
C LEU A 80 -10.08 -5.79 0.77
N LEU A 81 -9.79 -4.55 1.18
CA LEU A 81 -9.20 -3.54 0.29
C LEU A 81 -7.68 -3.72 0.26
N VAL A 82 -7.14 -4.05 -0.90
CA VAL A 82 -5.70 -4.35 -1.07
C VAL A 82 -5.05 -3.25 -1.90
N ILE A 83 -4.15 -2.48 -1.27
CA ILE A 83 -3.43 -1.40 -1.94
C ILE A 83 -2.05 -1.89 -2.34
N SER A 84 -1.83 -2.06 -3.65
CA SER A 84 -0.52 -2.40 -4.24
C SER A 84 0.01 -1.23 -5.07
N GLY A 85 1.20 -1.39 -5.64
CA GLY A 85 1.82 -0.37 -6.48
C GLY A 85 1.56 -0.63 -7.97
N ASP A 86 1.32 0.44 -8.73
CA ASP A 86 1.02 0.36 -10.17
C ASP A 86 2.23 0.01 -11.05
N ARG A 87 3.45 -0.02 -10.47
CA ARG A 87 4.71 -0.17 -11.22
C ARG A 87 5.46 -1.43 -10.81
N GLY A 88 6.03 -2.11 -11.80
CA GLY A 88 7.00 -3.20 -11.61
C GLY A 88 8.39 -2.69 -11.20
N LEU A 89 9.37 -3.60 -11.16
CA LEU A 89 10.73 -3.34 -10.67
C LEU A 89 10.76 -2.73 -9.25
N CYS A 90 9.76 -3.08 -8.44
CA CYS A 90 9.52 -2.58 -7.08
C CYS A 90 10.07 -3.53 -6.00
N GLY A 91 11.06 -4.35 -6.34
CA GLY A 91 11.52 -5.44 -5.48
C GLY A 91 10.36 -6.38 -5.12
N GLY A 92 10.25 -6.75 -3.84
CA GLY A 92 9.20 -7.63 -3.33
C GLY A 92 7.88 -6.96 -2.97
N TYR A 93 7.69 -5.66 -3.18
CA TYR A 93 6.55 -4.90 -2.63
C TYR A 93 5.19 -5.50 -3.02
N ASN A 94 4.86 -5.55 -4.32
CA ASN A 94 3.57 -6.08 -4.78
C ASN A 94 3.38 -7.56 -4.41
N GLY A 95 4.43 -8.38 -4.59
CA GLY A 95 4.37 -9.81 -4.27
C GLY A 95 4.11 -10.08 -2.78
N ASN A 96 4.70 -9.28 -1.89
CA ASN A 96 4.50 -9.43 -0.45
C ASN A 96 3.08 -9.02 -0.03
N ILE A 97 2.56 -7.91 -0.55
CA ILE A 97 1.20 -7.45 -0.22
C ILE A 97 0.14 -8.42 -0.73
N ILE A 98 0.28 -8.91 -1.96
CA ILE A 98 -0.66 -9.90 -2.52
C ILE A 98 -0.63 -11.18 -1.68
N ARG A 99 0.56 -11.70 -1.34
CA ARG A 99 0.69 -12.90 -0.50
C ARG A 99 0.05 -12.70 0.88
N TYR A 100 0.24 -11.54 1.50
CA TYR A 100 -0.38 -11.22 2.78
C TYR A 100 -1.90 -11.18 2.67
N ALA A 101 -2.43 -10.53 1.64
CA ALA A 101 -3.87 -10.45 1.39
C ALA A 101 -4.50 -11.83 1.16
N GLU A 102 -3.84 -12.70 0.38
CA GLU A 102 -4.28 -14.08 0.17
C GLU A 102 -4.27 -14.90 1.46
N ASN A 103 -3.24 -14.74 2.29
CA ASN A 103 -3.18 -15.42 3.58
C ASN A 103 -4.30 -14.96 4.51
N ARG A 104 -4.56 -13.64 4.58
CA ARG A 104 -5.67 -13.11 5.38
C ARG A 104 -7.03 -13.60 4.89
N ALA A 105 -7.21 -13.71 3.57
CA ALA A 105 -8.43 -14.28 2.99
C ALA A 105 -8.64 -15.76 3.39
N LYS A 106 -7.56 -16.55 3.47
CA LYS A 106 -7.62 -17.94 3.97
C LYS A 106 -7.99 -18.00 5.45
N GLU A 107 -7.42 -17.13 6.28
CA GLU A 107 -7.76 -17.03 7.70
C GLU A 107 -9.24 -16.71 7.91
N ILE A 108 -9.77 -15.69 7.23
CA ILE A 108 -11.19 -15.31 7.32
C ILE A 108 -12.09 -16.48 6.90
N LYS A 109 -11.71 -17.21 5.85
CA LYS A 109 -12.45 -18.40 5.43
C LYS A 109 -12.39 -19.52 6.47
N ALA A 110 -11.26 -19.70 7.14
CA ALA A 110 -11.09 -20.69 8.22
C ALA A 110 -11.90 -20.32 9.48
N GLU A 111 -12.12 -19.02 9.72
CA GLU A 111 -13.04 -18.50 10.74
C GLU A 111 -14.53 -18.73 10.36
N GLY A 112 -14.83 -19.31 9.20
CA GLY A 112 -16.19 -19.59 8.73
C GLY A 112 -16.90 -18.39 8.10
N LEU A 113 -16.17 -17.30 7.82
CA LEU A 113 -16.71 -16.06 7.26
C LEU A 113 -16.47 -15.99 5.75
N ASN A 114 -17.36 -15.28 5.04
CA ASN A 114 -17.10 -14.94 3.64
C ASN A 114 -16.13 -13.76 3.53
N TYR A 115 -15.40 -13.64 2.42
CA TYR A 115 -14.59 -12.47 2.11
C TYR A 115 -14.82 -11.99 0.68
N LYS A 116 -14.53 -10.71 0.42
CA LYS A 116 -14.52 -10.12 -0.92
C LYS A 116 -13.34 -9.16 -1.03
N PHE A 117 -12.53 -9.31 -2.07
CA PHE A 117 -11.57 -8.27 -2.44
C PHE A 117 -12.33 -7.08 -3.04
N VAL A 118 -12.04 -5.89 -2.52
CA VAL A 118 -12.66 -4.61 -2.90
C VAL A 118 -11.66 -3.79 -3.68
#